data_AF-A0A7Y9PFU3-F1
#
_entry.id   AF-A0A7Y9PFU3-F1
#
_cell.length_a   1.000
_cell.length_b   1.000
_cell.length_c   1.000
_cell.angle_alpha   90.00
_cell.angle_beta   90.00
_cell.angle_gamma   90.00
#
_symmetry.space_group_name_H-M   'P 1'
#
loop_
_entity.id
_entity.type
_entity.pdbx_description
1 polymer ?
#
loop_
_entity_poly.entity_id
_entity_poly.type
_entity_poly.pdbx_seq_one_letter_code
_entity_poly.pdbx_strand_id
1 'polypeptide(L)' 'MALWGPLTQNGNTTLGWTVSGGGITNHEAFAVQLDSTSPNNSTGALISNVIVFINPTRYNVNITTEGPQAISYHINSDGV' A
#
# COMPACT_ATOMS: atom_id res chain seq x y z
N MET A 1 -5.85 5.19 12.90
CA MET A 1 -6.02 5.18 11.43
C MET A 1 -4.90 5.97 10.80
N ALA A 2 -4.14 5.33 9.91
CA ALA A 2 -3.08 5.95 9.12
C ALA A 2 -3.41 5.83 7.63
N LEU A 3 -3.29 6.94 6.91
CA LEU A 3 -3.46 7.02 5.47
C LEU A 3 -2.13 7.38 4.84
N TRP A 4 -1.71 6.59 3.85
CA TRP A 4 -0.53 6.88 3.05
C TRP A 4 -0.94 7.44 1.69
N GLY A 5 -0.12 8.34 1.15
CA GLY A 5 -0.31 8.88 -0.19
C GLY A 5 -0.23 7.80 -1.29
N PRO A 6 -0.60 8.14 -2.52
CA PRO A 6 -0.70 7.16 -3.60
C PRO A 6 0.66 6.56 -3.91
N LEU A 7 0.69 5.23 -3.99
CA LEU A 7 1.82 4.45 -4.47
C LEU A 7 1.58 4.15 -5.95
N THR A 8 2.47 4.65 -6.82
CA THR A 8 2.32 4.52 -8.27
C THR A 8 3.39 3.61 -8.83
N GLN A 9 2.95 2.52 -9.46
CA GLN A 9 3.80 1.63 -10.21
C GLN A 9 3.79 2.01 -11.69
N ASN A 10 5.00 2.30 -12.18
CA ASN A 10 5.28 2.52 -13.60
C ASN A 10 6.25 1.44 -14.09
N GLY A 11 5.74 0.56 -14.95
CA GLY A 11 6.47 -0.56 -15.58
C GLY A 11 5.91 -1.93 -15.22
N ASN A 12 6.27 -2.94 -16.00
CA ASN A 12 5.98 -4.34 -15.73
C ASN A 12 7.05 -4.90 -14.77
N THR A 13 7.03 -4.44 -13.51
CA THR A 13 8.12 -4.65 -12.54
C THR A 13 7.59 -5.04 -11.16
N THR A 14 8.50 -5.37 -10.25
CA THR A 14 8.23 -5.50 -8.82
C THR A 14 8.81 -4.28 -8.10
N LEU A 15 8.01 -3.58 -7.31
CA LEU A 15 8.43 -2.44 -6.51
C LEU A 15 8.26 -2.71 -5.02
N GLY A 16 9.27 -2.31 -4.24
CA GLY A 16 9.23 -2.29 -2.79
C GLY A 16 8.94 -0.89 -2.27
N TRP A 17 7.95 -0.76 -1.42
CA TRP A 17 7.59 0.49 -0.75
C TRP A 17 7.81 0.36 0.75
N THR A 18 8.34 1.41 1.36
CA THR A 18 8.37 1.56 2.82
C THR A 18 7.59 2.80 3.18
N VAL A 19 6.46 2.62 3.85
CA VAL A 19 5.64 3.73 4.36
C VAL A 19 5.67 3.72 5.88
N SER A 20 5.58 4.89 6.49
CA SER A 20 5.57 5.01 7.95
C SER A 20 4.48 5.95 8.42
N GLY A 21 3.93 5.69 9.60
CA GLY A 21 2.79 6.45 10.15
C GLY A 21 2.68 6.34 11.66
N GLY A 22 1.99 7.31 12.25
CA GLY A 22 1.54 7.26 13.65
C GLY A 22 0.06 6.86 13.75
N GLY A 23 -0.39 6.46 14.94
CA GLY A 23 -1.80 6.10 15.16
C GLY A 23 -2.24 4.75 14.59
N ILE A 24 -1.26 3.89 14.32
CA ILE A 24 -1.42 2.46 14.03
C ILE A 24 -1.32 1.73 15.39
N THR A 25 -2.15 0.74 15.60
CA THR A 25 -2.21 -0.06 16.82
C THR A 25 -1.69 -1.48 16.56
N ASN A 26 -1.64 -2.30 17.61
CA ASN A 26 -1.28 -3.71 17.50
C ASN A 26 -2.35 -4.57 16.80
N HIS A 27 -3.53 -4.01 16.50
CA HIS A 27 -4.62 -4.71 15.83
C HIS A 27 -5.17 -3.85 14.68
N GLU A 28 -4.68 -4.12 13.47
CA GLU A 28 -4.92 -3.27 12.31
C GLU A 28 -5.38 -4.10 11.12
N ALA A 29 -6.44 -3.63 10.47
CA ALA A 29 -6.83 -4.07 9.14
C ALA A 29 -6.23 -3.12 8.11
N PHE A 30 -5.56 -3.67 7.11
CA PHE A 30 -5.04 -2.91 5.99
C PHE A 30 -5.97 -3.07 4.80
N ALA A 31 -6.48 -1.95 4.29
CA ALA A 31 -7.26 -1.89 3.08
C ALA A 31 -6.40 -1.33 1.94
N VAL A 32 -6.54 -1.92 0.76
CA VAL A 32 -5.97 -1.37 -0.48
C VAL A 32 -7.10 -0.82 -1.32
N GLN A 33 -6.94 0.42 -1.76
CA GLN A 33 -7.81 1.01 -2.78
C GLN A 33 -7.02 1.24 -4.06
N LEU A 34 -7.42 0.60 -5.16
CA LEU A 34 -6.87 0.89 -6.49
C LEU A 34 -7.46 2.21 -7.01
N ASP A 35 -6.61 3.14 -7.42
CA ASP A 35 -7.02 4.38 -8.07
C ASP A 35 -7.11 4.12 -9.57
N SER A 36 -8.33 3.92 -10.06
CA SER A 36 -8.56 3.82 -11.50
C SER A 36 -8.32 5.17 -12.16
N THR A 37 -7.19 5.31 -12.86
CA THR A 37 -6.87 6.51 -13.66
C THR A 37 -7.56 6.50 -15.04
N SER A 38 -8.21 5.40 -15.41
CA SER A 38 -8.96 5.25 -16.66
C SER A 38 -10.06 4.20 -16.52
N PRO A 39 -11.29 4.44 -17.01
CA PRO A 39 -12.37 3.45 -17.01
C PRO A 39 -12.02 2.16 -17.79
N ASN A 40 -10.94 2.17 -18.56
CA ASN A 40 -10.44 1.02 -19.33
C ASN A 40 -9.25 0.29 -18.67
N ASN A 41 -8.89 0.61 -17.42
CA ASN A 41 -7.83 -0.12 -16.72
C ASN A 41 -8.37 -1.48 -16.25
N SER A 42 -8.25 -2.49 -17.12
CA SER A 42 -8.60 -3.90 -16.84
C SER A 42 -7.46 -4.67 -16.15
N THR A 43 -6.41 -3.97 -15.74
CA THR A 43 -5.16 -4.56 -15.28
C THR A 43 -5.06 -4.46 -13.76
N GLY A 44 -4.99 -5.61 -13.09
CA GLY A 44 -4.81 -5.69 -11.64
C GLY A 44 -3.33 -5.65 -11.23
N ALA A 45 -3.07 -5.29 -9.98
CA ALA A 45 -1.77 -5.46 -9.33
C ALA A 45 -1.88 -6.55 -8.27
N LEU A 46 -0.82 -7.35 -8.11
CA LEU A 46 -0.62 -8.19 -6.95
C LEU A 46 0.08 -7.36 -5.88
N ILE A 47 -0.58 -7.19 -4.73
CA ILE A 47 0.00 -6.57 -3.54
C ILE A 47 0.28 -7.69 -2.55
N SER A 48 1.54 -7.81 -2.16
CA SER A 48 2.02 -8.89 -1.31
C SER A 48 3.06 -8.38 -0.30
N ASN A 49 3.41 -9.25 0.66
CA ASN A 49 4.45 -9.00 1.65
C ASN A 49 4.25 -7.69 2.45
N VAL A 50 3.03 -7.42 2.91
CA VAL A 50 2.74 -6.32 3.83
C VAL A 50 3.31 -6.67 5.21
N ILE A 51 4.50 -6.17 5.53
CA ILE A 51 5.20 -6.43 6.79
C ILE A 51 5.20 -5.17 7.64
N VAL A 52 4.68 -5.28 8.86
CA VAL A 52 4.57 -4.18 9.81
C VAL A 52 5.61 -4.34 10.92
N PHE A 53 6.50 -3.36 11.07
CA PHE A 53 7.44 -3.26 12.18
C PHE A 53 6.99 -2.20 13.17
N ILE A 54 6.91 -2.57 14.44
CA ILE A 54 6.57 -1.66 15.53
C ILE A 54 7.87 -1.08 16.11
N ASN A 55 8.12 0.20 15.88
CA ASN A 55 9.02 1.01 16.69
C ASN A 55 8.15 1.69 17.78
N PRO A 56 8.62 1.86 19.03
CA PRO A 56 7.81 2.38 20.15
C PRO A 56 6.98 3.64 19.87
N THR A 57 7.29 4.42 18.84
CA THR A 57 6.56 5.63 18.43
C THR A 57 6.07 5.63 16.99
N ARG A 58 6.44 4.63 16.16
CA ARG A 58 6.15 4.60 14.71
C ARG A 58 6.01 3.20 14.17
N TYR A 59 5.16 3.02 13.18
CA TYR A 59 5.05 1.77 12.44
C TYR A 59 5.70 1.96 11.07
N ASN A 60 6.54 1.01 10.67
CA ASN A 60 7.07 0.91 9.31
C ASN A 60 6.37 -0.24 8.60
N VAL A 61 5.76 0.04 7.46
CA VAL A 61 5.09 -0.94 6.62
C VAL A 61 5.89 -1.10 5.34
N ASN A 62 6.42 -2.31 5.13
CA ASN A 62 7.03 -2.69 3.86
C ASN A 62 5.97 -3.37 3.00
N ILE A 63 5.86 -2.99 1.72
CA ILE A 63 4.92 -3.55 0.75
C ILE A 63 5.66 -3.92 -0.52
N THR A 64 5.30 -5.06 -1.11
CA THR A 64 5.70 -5.43 -2.45
C THR A 64 4.51 -5.29 -3.40
N THR A 65 4.71 -4.60 -4.51
CA THR A 65 3.73 -4.52 -5.60
C THR A 65 4.33 -5.14 -6.85
N GLU A 66 3.55 -5.99 -7.51
CA GLU A 66 3.86 -6.55 -8.81
C GLU A 66 2.69 -6.28 -9.74
N GLY A 67 2.97 -5.86 -10.97
CA GLY A 67 1.92 -5.53 -11.90
C GLY A 67 2.35 -4.74 -13.13
N PRO A 68 1.36 -4.36 -13.94
CA PRO A 68 1.55 -3.63 -15.20
C PRO A 68 1.73 -2.13 -15.01
N GLN A 69 2.05 -1.47 -16.12
CA GLN A 69 2.79 -0.21 -16.16
C GLN A 69 2.05 1.07 -15.69
N ALA A 70 0.80 0.97 -15.25
CA ALA A 70 -0.01 2.15 -14.89
C ALA A 70 -1.02 1.85 -13.79
N ILE A 71 -0.54 1.53 -12.59
CA ILE A 71 -1.42 1.34 -11.42
C ILE A 71 -1.00 2.30 -10.32
N SER A 72 -1.97 3.07 -9.84
CA SER A 72 -1.87 3.85 -8.61
C SER A 72 -2.82 3.26 -7.59
N TYR A 73 -2.43 3.25 -6.32
CA TYR A 73 -3.26 2.76 -5.25
C TYR A 73 -2.90 3.40 -3.91
N HIS A 74 -3.84 3.36 -2.97
CA HIS A 74 -3.65 3.78 -1.59
C HIS A 74 -3.70 2.57 -0.66
N ILE A 75 -2.97 2.67 0.45
CA ILE A 75 -3.09 1.75 1.57
C ILE A 75 -3.59 2.56 2.76
N ASN A 76 -4.56 1.98 3.45
CA ASN A 76 -5.16 2.55 4.65
C ASN A 76 -5.02 1.54 5.78
N SER A 77 -4.66 2.00 6.97
CA SER A 77 -4.76 1.24 8.21
C SER A 77 -5.93 1.79 8.98
N ASP A 78 -7.00 1.01 9.11
CA ASP A 78 -8.29 1.53 9.59
C ASP A 78 -8.47 1.44 11.12
N GLY A 79 -7.60 0.74 11.85
CA GLY A 79 -7.73 0.51 13.30
C GLY A 79 -9.00 -0.29 13.62
N VAL A 80 -8.87 -1.52 14.13
CA VAL A 80 -10.04 -2.30 14.55
C VAL A 80 -10.39 -2.01 16.00
#